data_AF-A0A7K2MLT2-F1
#
_entry.id   AF-A0A7K2MLT2-F1
#
_cell.length_a   1.000
_cell.length_b   1.000
_cell.length_c   1.000
_cell.angle_alpha   90.00
_cell.angle_beta   90.00
_cell.angle_gamma   90.00
#
_symmetry.space_group_name_H-M   'P 1'
#
loop_
_entity.id
_entity.type
_entity.pdbx_description
1 polymer ?
#
loop_
_entity_poly.entity_id
_entity_poly.type
_entity_poly.pdbx_seq_one_letter_code
_entity_poly.pdbx_strand_id
1 'polypeptide(L)'
;MSDVDVTAAGYAGSTAGDPLQLADLFTGGGEPWLPLLKPVIEAQPGAADFIGPKRSPEVVPVRELTFQALKPHPPEKWKVVVFGQNPYPRAESATGIAMFDNTFNDWKDSQFGRVVSIRCLIKAAAMWKYGIVKKTPIADIRALLKKEDTVQPPEWFQAMLTQGVLLLNASLTASADGAMATDRHTSFWRPVVEQIVEEILRAKQDAVEEADRGV
;
A
#
# COMPACT_ATOMS: atom_id res chain seq x y z
N MET A 1 -23.40 -18.46 46.20
CA MET A 1 -21.94 -18.23 46.34
C MET A 1 -21.30 -18.99 45.19
N SER A 2 -20.81 -18.41 44.12
CA SER A 2 -20.57 -17.00 43.76
C SER A 2 -20.28 -16.99 42.26
N ASP A 3 -20.96 -16.13 41.52
CA ASP A 3 -20.61 -15.76 40.15
C ASP A 3 -19.20 -15.19 40.12
N VAL A 4 -18.34 -15.70 39.24
CA VAL A 4 -17.04 -15.09 38.97
C VAL A 4 -17.19 -14.31 37.67
N ASP A 5 -17.43 -13.02 37.87
CA ASP A 5 -17.46 -11.97 36.88
C ASP A 5 -16.04 -11.79 36.32
N VAL A 6 -15.81 -12.23 35.08
CA VAL A 6 -14.54 -11.99 34.38
C VAL A 6 -14.65 -10.62 33.70
N THR A 7 -14.35 -9.58 34.47
CA THR A 7 -14.15 -8.25 33.92
C THR A 7 -12.83 -8.24 33.14
N ALA A 8 -12.95 -8.26 31.81
CA ALA A 8 -11.85 -7.94 30.92
C ALA A 8 -11.50 -6.45 31.12
N ALA A 9 -10.46 -6.18 31.92
CA ALA A 9 -9.87 -4.87 32.03
C ALA A 9 -9.24 -4.49 30.68
N GLY A 10 -9.94 -3.65 29.92
CA GLY A 10 -9.42 -3.05 28.71
C GLY A 10 -8.18 -2.21 29.02
N TYR A 11 -7.13 -2.39 28.21
CA TYR A 11 -6.01 -1.47 28.11
C TYR A 11 -6.53 -0.14 27.54
N ALA A 12 -7.08 0.71 28.40
CA ALA A 12 -7.30 2.12 28.08
C ALA A 12 -5.95 2.84 28.22
N GLY A 13 -5.10 2.68 27.20
CA GLY A 13 -3.96 3.58 26.99
C GLY A 13 -4.49 5.00 26.78
N SER A 14 -3.98 5.95 27.57
CA SER A 14 -4.28 7.38 27.48
C SER A 14 -4.23 7.90 26.04
N THR A 15 -5.36 8.44 25.57
CA THR A 15 -5.56 9.05 24.24
C THR A 15 -4.89 10.42 24.06
N ALA A 16 -4.16 10.91 25.07
CA ALA A 16 -3.69 12.30 25.13
C ALA A 16 -2.52 12.62 24.16
N GLY A 17 -1.95 11.64 23.47
CA GLY A 17 -0.79 11.83 22.58
C GLY A 17 -0.89 11.15 21.20
N ASP A 18 -2.04 10.56 20.85
CA ASP A 18 -2.29 9.95 19.53
C ASP A 18 -3.78 10.06 19.18
N PRO A 19 -4.29 11.28 18.93
CA PRO A 19 -5.71 11.51 18.67
C PRO A 19 -6.22 10.79 17.41
N LEU A 20 -5.32 10.45 16.49
CA LEU A 20 -5.61 9.72 15.26
C LEU A 20 -5.44 8.20 15.40
N GLN A 21 -4.95 7.70 16.54
CA GLN A 21 -4.63 6.29 16.79
C GLN A 21 -3.72 5.69 15.70
N LEU A 22 -2.69 6.44 15.28
CA LEU A 22 -1.80 6.04 14.20
C LEU A 22 -0.91 4.87 14.56
N ALA A 23 -0.53 4.72 15.85
CA ALA A 23 0.42 3.67 16.27
C ALA A 23 0.01 2.27 15.76
N ASP A 24 -1.27 1.91 15.93
CA ASP A 24 -1.80 0.61 15.52
C ASP A 24 -1.74 0.38 14.00
N LEU A 25 -1.84 1.44 13.19
CA LEU A 25 -1.80 1.34 11.73
C LEU A 25 -0.41 0.96 11.19
N PHE A 26 0.64 1.28 11.93
CA PHE A 26 2.02 0.96 11.58
C PHE A 26 2.49 -0.38 12.15
N THR A 27 1.69 -1.06 12.96
CA THR A 27 2.05 -2.38 13.51
C THR A 27 2.27 -3.43 12.41
N GLY A 28 3.24 -4.32 12.63
CA GLY A 28 3.54 -5.43 11.73
C GLY A 28 4.52 -5.07 10.61
N GLY A 29 5.53 -4.26 10.91
CA GLY A 29 6.65 -3.91 10.03
C GLY A 29 6.73 -2.42 9.66
N GLY A 30 5.66 -1.66 9.88
CA GLY A 30 5.61 -0.22 9.59
C GLY A 30 6.16 0.66 10.71
N GLU A 31 6.57 0.10 11.85
CA GLU A 31 6.99 0.85 13.05
C GLU A 31 8.11 1.88 12.77
N PRO A 32 9.12 1.61 11.91
CA PRO A 32 10.13 2.61 11.56
C PRO A 32 9.57 3.88 10.89
N TRP A 33 8.41 3.79 10.24
CA TRP A 33 7.77 4.92 9.55
C TRP A 33 6.96 5.80 10.49
N LEU A 34 6.43 5.27 11.59
CA LEU A 34 5.58 6.01 12.51
C LEU A 34 6.22 7.33 13.00
N PRO A 35 7.46 7.36 13.54
CA PRO A 35 8.06 8.61 14.02
C PRO A 35 8.32 9.62 12.88
N LEU A 36 8.48 9.14 11.64
CA LEU A 36 8.74 9.99 10.47
C LEU A 36 7.46 10.61 9.91
N LEU A 37 6.36 9.86 9.92
CA LEU A 37 5.12 10.27 9.26
C LEU A 37 4.08 10.86 10.22
N LYS A 38 4.07 10.45 11.50
CA LYS A 38 3.09 10.92 12.49
C LYS A 38 3.02 12.45 12.58
N PRO A 39 4.13 13.20 12.74
CA PRO A 39 4.07 14.65 12.85
C PRO A 39 3.47 15.32 11.60
N VAL A 40 3.81 14.80 10.41
CA VAL A 40 3.33 15.35 9.13
C VAL A 40 1.84 15.08 8.95
N ILE A 41 1.36 13.88 9.31
CA ILE A 41 -0.05 13.51 9.25
C ILE A 41 -0.88 14.33 10.24
N GLU A 42 -0.43 14.44 11.50
CA GLU A 42 -1.15 15.17 12.55
C GLU A 42 -1.22 16.68 12.29
N ALA A 43 -0.25 17.24 11.56
CA ALA A 43 -0.25 18.63 11.14
C ALA A 43 -1.26 18.94 10.02
N GLN A 44 -1.78 17.92 9.31
CA GLN A 44 -2.68 18.15 8.19
C GLN A 44 -4.10 18.54 8.65
N PRO A 45 -4.68 19.60 8.06
CA PRO A 45 -6.06 19.98 8.35
C PRO A 45 -7.04 18.84 8.03
N GLY A 46 -7.92 18.53 8.98
CA GLY A 46 -8.96 17.51 8.80
C GLY A 46 -8.45 16.07 8.77
N ALA A 47 -7.26 15.76 9.29
CA ALA A 47 -6.69 14.41 9.27
C ALA A 47 -7.63 13.31 9.80
N ALA A 48 -8.49 13.63 10.77
CA ALA A 48 -9.49 12.71 11.29
C ALA A 48 -10.45 12.17 10.20
N ASP A 49 -10.76 12.97 9.17
CA ASP A 49 -11.65 12.58 8.07
C ASP A 49 -11.00 11.55 7.13
N PHE A 50 -9.66 11.52 7.08
CA PHE A 50 -8.89 10.68 6.15
C PHE A 50 -8.29 9.45 6.82
N ILE A 51 -7.88 9.55 8.09
CA ILE A 51 -7.15 8.46 8.78
C ILE A 51 -7.55 8.29 10.25
N GLY A 52 -8.49 9.10 10.75
CA GLY A 52 -8.99 8.98 12.11
C GLY A 52 -9.79 7.69 12.33
N PRO A 53 -9.91 7.23 13.59
CA PRO A 53 -10.62 5.99 13.94
C PRO A 53 -12.13 6.03 13.64
N LYS A 54 -12.69 7.23 13.43
CA LYS A 54 -14.11 7.45 13.12
C LYS A 54 -14.34 7.94 11.69
N ARG A 55 -13.34 7.83 10.80
CA ARG A 55 -13.50 8.22 9.40
C ARG A 55 -14.61 7.41 8.73
N SER A 56 -15.19 7.94 7.66
CA SER A 56 -16.23 7.23 6.91
C SER A 56 -15.75 5.85 6.44
N PRO A 57 -16.58 4.79 6.53
CA PRO A 57 -16.25 3.48 5.97
C PRO A 57 -16.11 3.50 4.44
N GLU A 58 -16.65 4.54 3.78
CA GLU A 58 -16.51 4.76 2.33
C GLU A 58 -15.12 5.27 1.94
N VAL A 59 -14.28 5.68 2.91
CA VAL A 59 -12.87 6.02 2.65
C VAL A 59 -12.05 4.74 2.57
N VAL A 60 -11.67 4.38 1.34
CA VAL A 60 -10.93 3.17 0.98
C VAL A 60 -9.42 3.44 0.79
N PRO A 61 -8.53 2.46 1.02
CA PRO A 61 -8.80 1.10 1.54
C PRO A 61 -9.32 1.15 2.97
N VAL A 62 -9.73 0.03 3.59
CA VAL A 62 -10.04 0.05 5.05
C VAL A 62 -8.86 0.62 5.85
N ARG A 63 -9.13 1.24 6.99
CA ARG A 63 -8.18 2.11 7.71
C ARG A 63 -6.85 1.42 7.98
N GLU A 64 -6.91 0.17 8.38
CA GLU A 64 -5.81 -0.71 8.78
C GLU A 64 -4.84 -1.01 7.61
N LEU A 65 -5.33 -0.92 6.37
CA LEU A 65 -4.53 -1.17 5.17
C LEU A 65 -3.87 0.09 4.62
N THR A 66 -4.13 1.28 5.17
CA THR A 66 -3.67 2.55 4.56
C THR A 66 -2.16 2.60 4.33
N PHE A 67 -1.36 2.04 5.24
CA PHE A 67 0.11 2.01 5.15
C PHE A 67 0.69 0.65 4.76
N GLN A 68 -0.13 -0.26 4.21
CA GLN A 68 0.27 -1.64 3.96
C GLN A 68 1.51 -1.76 3.06
N ALA A 69 1.65 -0.88 2.05
CA ALA A 69 2.80 -0.87 1.15
C ALA A 69 4.14 -0.54 1.84
N LEU A 70 4.13 0.15 2.99
CA LEU A 70 5.34 0.57 3.71
C LEU A 70 5.86 -0.49 4.68
N LYS A 71 5.00 -1.40 5.15
CA LYS A 71 5.33 -2.39 6.18
C LYS A 71 6.48 -3.35 5.83
N PRO A 72 6.73 -3.72 4.57
CA PRO A 72 7.78 -4.69 4.26
C PRO A 72 9.21 -4.21 4.53
N HIS A 73 9.47 -2.89 4.57
CA HIS A 73 10.82 -2.35 4.65
C HIS A 73 10.91 -0.99 5.36
N PRO A 74 11.99 -0.73 6.13
CA PRO A 74 12.35 0.62 6.57
C PRO A 74 12.82 1.47 5.37
N PRO A 75 12.93 2.81 5.54
CA PRO A 75 13.24 3.74 4.45
C PRO A 75 14.44 3.36 3.56
N GLU A 76 15.56 2.95 4.15
CA GLU A 76 16.82 2.66 3.46
C GLU A 76 16.76 1.43 2.55
N LYS A 77 15.87 0.47 2.82
CA LYS A 77 15.79 -0.83 2.11
C LYS A 77 14.96 -0.77 0.82
N TRP A 78 14.22 0.31 0.57
CA TRP A 78 13.51 0.48 -0.71
C TRP A 78 14.49 0.75 -1.85
N LYS A 79 14.25 0.20 -3.04
CA LYS A 79 15.13 0.33 -4.22
C LYS A 79 14.47 1.08 -5.37
N VAL A 80 13.16 0.89 -5.51
CA VAL A 80 12.35 1.51 -6.56
C VAL A 80 11.05 1.98 -5.94
N VAL A 81 10.60 3.20 -6.28
CA VAL A 81 9.26 3.69 -5.95
C VAL A 81 8.46 3.81 -7.23
N VAL A 82 7.29 3.16 -7.28
CA VAL A 82 6.37 3.20 -8.41
C VAL A 82 5.06 3.82 -7.94
N PHE A 83 4.67 4.92 -8.58
CA PHE A 83 3.47 5.65 -8.22
C PHE A 83 2.21 5.15 -8.96
N GLY A 84 1.20 4.77 -8.18
CA GLY A 84 -0.19 4.84 -8.62
C GLY A 84 -0.81 6.21 -8.33
N GLN A 85 -2.01 6.45 -8.84
CA GLN A 85 -2.71 7.72 -8.59
C GLN A 85 -3.41 7.70 -7.23
N ASN A 86 -4.49 6.91 -7.12
CA ASN A 86 -5.27 6.71 -5.90
C ASN A 86 -5.68 5.23 -5.81
N PRO A 87 -6.15 4.74 -4.64
CA PRO A 87 -6.74 3.42 -4.53
C PRO A 87 -7.93 3.24 -5.48
N TYR A 88 -8.23 1.99 -5.82
CA TYR A 88 -9.49 1.67 -6.49
C TYR A 88 -10.66 2.11 -5.60
N PRO A 89 -11.68 2.83 -6.12
CA PRO A 89 -12.81 3.33 -5.33
C PRO A 89 -13.84 2.21 -5.06
N ARG A 90 -13.36 1.05 -4.64
CA ARG A 90 -14.10 -0.17 -4.30
C ARG A 90 -13.41 -0.83 -3.14
N ALA A 91 -14.12 -1.07 -2.05
CA ALA A 91 -13.55 -1.60 -0.82
C ALA A 91 -12.93 -2.99 -1.03
N GLU A 92 -13.55 -3.83 -1.86
CA GLU A 92 -13.10 -5.18 -2.20
C GLU A 92 -11.85 -5.21 -3.08
N SER A 93 -11.47 -4.09 -3.72
CA SER A 93 -10.29 -3.98 -4.57
C SER A 93 -9.10 -3.29 -3.87
N ALA A 94 -9.36 -2.36 -2.95
CA ALA A 94 -8.34 -1.48 -2.39
C ALA A 94 -7.52 -2.16 -1.27
N THR A 95 -6.23 -2.40 -1.53
CA THR A 95 -5.31 -3.14 -0.63
C THR A 95 -4.35 -2.26 0.17
N GLY A 96 -4.31 -0.96 -0.11
CA GLY A 96 -3.22 -0.08 0.33
C GLY A 96 -1.92 -0.24 -0.46
N ILE A 97 -1.90 -1.08 -1.50
CA ILE A 97 -0.77 -1.28 -2.42
C ILE A 97 -1.20 -0.78 -3.80
N ALA A 98 -0.41 0.10 -4.41
CA ALA A 98 -0.74 0.64 -5.73
C ALA A 98 -0.82 -0.46 -6.79
N MET A 99 -1.77 -0.30 -7.72
CA MET A 99 -1.98 -1.20 -8.87
C MET A 99 -2.42 -2.64 -8.52
N PHE A 100 -2.54 -2.99 -7.23
CA PHE A 100 -2.97 -4.31 -6.80
C PHE A 100 -4.48 -4.32 -6.51
N ASP A 101 -5.25 -4.92 -7.43
CA ASP A 101 -6.68 -5.16 -7.30
C ASP A 101 -6.92 -6.51 -6.61
N ASN A 102 -7.41 -6.48 -5.36
CA ASN A 102 -7.64 -7.68 -4.55
C ASN A 102 -8.71 -8.62 -5.09
N THR A 103 -9.52 -8.18 -6.06
CA THR A 103 -10.52 -9.05 -6.71
C THR A 103 -9.89 -10.00 -7.72
N PHE A 104 -8.62 -9.77 -8.11
CA PHE A 104 -7.93 -10.57 -9.12
C PHE A 104 -6.84 -11.44 -8.50
N ASN A 105 -7.15 -12.73 -8.30
CA ASN A 105 -6.32 -13.68 -7.53
C ASN A 105 -5.80 -14.87 -8.33
N ASP A 106 -6.09 -14.98 -9.63
CA ASP A 106 -5.66 -16.10 -10.45
C ASP A 106 -5.37 -15.65 -11.89
N TRP A 107 -4.15 -15.93 -12.37
CA TRP A 107 -3.76 -15.60 -13.75
C TRP A 107 -4.67 -16.23 -14.80
N LYS A 108 -5.27 -17.39 -14.50
CA LYS A 108 -6.14 -18.09 -15.46
C LYS A 108 -7.47 -17.35 -15.68
N ASP A 109 -7.87 -16.48 -14.75
CA ASP A 109 -9.13 -15.77 -14.83
C ASP A 109 -9.21 -14.90 -16.10
N SER A 110 -10.35 -14.99 -16.78
CA SER A 110 -10.72 -14.15 -17.90
C SER A 110 -10.65 -12.64 -17.60
N GLN A 111 -10.83 -12.25 -16.33
CA GLN A 111 -10.69 -10.88 -15.87
C GLN A 111 -9.29 -10.31 -16.09
N PHE A 112 -8.27 -11.15 -16.28
CA PHE A 112 -6.90 -10.69 -16.54
C PHE A 112 -6.81 -9.75 -17.76
N GLY A 113 -7.68 -9.94 -18.75
CA GLY A 113 -7.76 -9.04 -19.90
C GLY A 113 -8.32 -7.64 -19.58
N ARG A 114 -9.03 -7.49 -18.46
CA ARG A 114 -9.77 -6.28 -18.04
C ARG A 114 -9.06 -5.50 -16.93
N VAL A 115 -8.25 -6.14 -16.09
CA VAL A 115 -7.42 -5.48 -15.06
C VAL A 115 -6.19 -4.81 -15.69
N VAL A 116 -6.39 -3.64 -16.29
CA VAL A 116 -5.39 -2.99 -17.17
C VAL A 116 -4.02 -2.83 -16.52
N SER A 117 -3.95 -2.33 -15.28
CA SER A 117 -2.66 -2.08 -14.60
C SER A 117 -1.86 -3.36 -14.38
N ILE A 118 -2.46 -4.37 -13.74
CA ILE A 118 -1.84 -5.69 -13.51
C ILE A 118 -1.43 -6.32 -14.84
N ARG A 119 -2.32 -6.31 -15.83
CA ARG A 119 -2.06 -6.83 -17.17
C ARG A 119 -0.85 -6.16 -17.82
N CYS A 120 -0.73 -4.84 -17.72
CA CYS A 120 0.39 -4.09 -18.28
C CYS A 120 1.71 -4.39 -17.54
N LEU A 121 1.70 -4.44 -16.20
CA LEU A 121 2.87 -4.79 -15.39
C LEU A 121 3.39 -6.19 -15.74
N ILE A 122 2.50 -7.19 -15.70
CA ILE A 122 2.86 -8.58 -15.98
C ILE A 122 3.33 -8.76 -17.42
N LYS A 123 2.70 -8.07 -18.37
CA LYS A 123 3.14 -8.10 -19.76
C LYS A 123 4.51 -7.47 -19.93
N ALA A 124 4.80 -6.33 -19.30
CA ALA A 124 6.11 -5.71 -19.34
C ALA A 124 7.19 -6.61 -18.73
N ALA A 125 6.91 -7.22 -17.57
CA ALA A 125 7.81 -8.18 -16.93
C ALA A 125 8.07 -9.40 -17.82
N ALA A 126 7.04 -9.95 -18.46
CA ALA A 126 7.18 -11.08 -19.37
C ALA A 126 7.93 -10.72 -20.66
N MET A 127 7.71 -9.52 -21.21
CA MET A 127 8.47 -9.01 -22.35
C MET A 127 9.96 -8.93 -22.03
N TRP A 128 10.31 -8.40 -20.86
CA TRP A 128 11.70 -8.31 -20.40
C TRP A 128 12.33 -9.70 -20.15
N LYS A 129 11.66 -10.55 -19.36
CA LYS A 129 12.22 -11.82 -18.91
C LYS A 129 12.25 -12.90 -20.00
N TYR A 130 11.23 -12.95 -20.85
CA TYR A 130 11.04 -14.05 -21.80
C TYR A 130 11.09 -13.60 -23.26
N GLY A 131 11.34 -12.31 -23.54
CA GLY A 131 11.48 -11.79 -24.90
C GLY A 131 10.19 -11.83 -25.73
N ILE A 132 9.02 -11.94 -25.10
CA ILE A 132 7.74 -11.89 -25.83
C ILE A 132 7.50 -10.49 -26.39
N VAL A 133 6.73 -10.37 -27.47
CA VAL A 133 6.43 -9.08 -28.08
C VAL A 133 5.23 -8.38 -27.43
N LYS A 134 5.16 -7.05 -27.52
CA LYS A 134 4.02 -6.25 -27.01
C LYS A 134 2.66 -6.71 -27.56
N LYS A 135 2.63 -7.38 -28.72
CA LYS A 135 1.42 -7.85 -29.38
C LYS A 135 0.91 -9.20 -28.84
N THR A 136 1.68 -9.89 -28.00
CA THR A 136 1.34 -11.23 -27.51
C THR A 136 -0.06 -11.26 -26.89
N PRO A 137 -0.96 -12.14 -27.35
CA PRO A 137 -2.30 -12.32 -26.80
C PRO A 137 -2.29 -12.66 -25.30
N ILE A 138 -3.36 -12.28 -24.59
CA ILE A 138 -3.51 -12.57 -23.16
C ILE A 138 -3.59 -14.08 -22.90
N ALA A 139 -4.19 -14.86 -23.81
CA ALA A 139 -4.20 -16.32 -23.69
C ALA A 139 -2.78 -16.90 -23.62
N ASP A 140 -1.88 -16.42 -24.47
CA ASP A 140 -0.49 -16.89 -24.52
C ASP A 140 0.30 -16.43 -23.29
N ILE A 141 0.01 -15.24 -22.76
CA ILE A 141 0.60 -14.79 -21.48
C ILE A 141 0.14 -15.70 -20.34
N ARG A 142 -1.14 -16.07 -20.26
CA ARG A 142 -1.63 -17.02 -19.24
C ARG A 142 -0.97 -18.39 -19.37
N ALA A 143 -0.82 -18.89 -20.60
CA ALA A 143 -0.13 -20.15 -20.86
C ALA A 143 1.35 -20.08 -20.43
N LEU A 144 2.03 -18.96 -20.71
CA LEU A 144 3.39 -18.70 -20.27
C LEU A 144 3.51 -18.67 -18.74
N LEU A 145 2.68 -17.89 -18.05
CA LEU A 145 2.70 -17.81 -16.58
C LEU A 145 2.48 -19.17 -15.93
N LYS A 146 1.57 -19.98 -16.48
CA LYS A 146 1.34 -21.36 -16.03
C LYS A 146 2.56 -22.25 -16.28
N LYS A 147 3.17 -22.16 -17.47
CA LYS A 147 4.33 -22.97 -17.85
C LYS A 147 5.53 -22.70 -16.94
N GLU A 148 5.76 -21.43 -16.62
CA GLU A 148 6.89 -20.97 -15.80
C GLU A 148 6.59 -21.01 -14.29
N ASP A 149 5.49 -21.67 -13.89
CA ASP A 149 5.03 -21.79 -12.50
C ASP A 149 5.06 -20.46 -11.74
N THR A 150 4.57 -19.40 -12.39
CA THR A 150 4.60 -18.06 -11.80
C THR A 150 3.60 -17.99 -10.66
N VAL A 151 4.06 -17.55 -9.49
CA VAL A 151 3.23 -17.29 -8.30
C VAL A 151 2.02 -16.43 -8.64
N GLN A 152 0.90 -16.65 -7.96
CA GLN A 152 -0.37 -15.96 -8.24
C GLN A 152 -0.29 -14.45 -7.92
N PRO A 153 -1.26 -13.64 -8.38
CA PRO A 153 -1.18 -12.19 -8.25
C PRO A 153 -0.84 -11.68 -6.84
N PRO A 154 -1.49 -12.14 -5.76
CA PRO A 154 -1.17 -11.66 -4.41
C PRO A 154 0.31 -11.88 -4.05
N GLU A 155 0.81 -13.10 -4.24
CA GLU A 155 2.19 -13.46 -3.96
C GLU A 155 3.18 -12.72 -4.88
N TRP A 156 2.80 -12.43 -6.12
CA TRP A 156 3.63 -11.67 -7.05
C TRP A 156 3.82 -10.22 -6.56
N PHE A 157 2.75 -9.57 -6.10
CA PHE A 157 2.83 -8.23 -5.52
C PHE A 157 3.61 -8.22 -4.20
N GLN A 158 3.44 -9.23 -3.34
CA GLN A 158 4.26 -9.39 -2.13
C GLN A 158 5.73 -9.60 -2.47
N ALA A 159 6.04 -10.41 -3.48
CA ALA A 159 7.40 -10.62 -3.96
C ALA A 159 8.05 -9.32 -4.46
N MET A 160 7.30 -8.43 -5.12
CA MET A 160 7.81 -7.10 -5.51
C MET A 160 8.16 -6.24 -4.31
N LEU A 161 7.24 -6.13 -3.34
CA LEU A 161 7.46 -5.32 -2.14
C LEU A 161 8.66 -5.83 -1.33
N THR A 162 8.73 -7.13 -1.09
CA THR A 162 9.85 -7.75 -0.34
C THR A 162 11.20 -7.60 -1.04
N GLN A 163 11.24 -7.48 -2.37
CA GLN A 163 12.45 -7.18 -3.13
C GLN A 163 12.86 -5.69 -3.13
N GLY A 164 12.07 -4.83 -2.48
CA GLY A 164 12.34 -3.40 -2.36
C GLY A 164 11.68 -2.55 -3.45
N VAL A 165 10.63 -3.05 -4.13
CA VAL A 165 9.82 -2.24 -5.05
C VAL A 165 8.59 -1.71 -4.30
N LEU A 166 8.64 -0.45 -3.88
CA LEU A 166 7.54 0.23 -3.23
C LEU A 166 6.45 0.60 -4.26
N LEU A 167 5.25 0.05 -4.08
CA LEU A 167 4.08 0.34 -4.89
C LEU A 167 3.14 1.28 -4.11
N LEU A 168 3.34 2.59 -4.27
CA LEU A 168 2.68 3.63 -3.47
C LEU A 168 1.71 4.44 -4.32
N ASN A 169 0.52 4.79 -3.79
CA ASN A 169 -0.35 5.75 -4.46
C ASN A 169 0.05 7.18 -4.07
N ALA A 170 -0.08 8.14 -4.99
CA ALA A 170 0.14 9.56 -4.69
C ALA A 170 -0.91 10.13 -3.71
N SER A 171 -2.07 9.49 -3.63
CA SER A 171 -3.02 9.63 -2.52
C SER A 171 -3.23 8.26 -1.87
N LEU A 172 -3.15 8.13 -0.55
CA LEU A 172 -3.30 6.82 0.11
C LEU A 172 -4.77 6.42 0.33
N THR A 173 -5.71 7.33 0.08
CA THR A 173 -7.15 7.05 0.20
C THR A 173 -7.94 7.56 -1.01
N ALA A 174 -9.13 7.00 -1.20
CA ALA A 174 -10.18 7.53 -2.06
C ALA A 174 -11.56 7.35 -1.40
N SER A 175 -12.60 8.00 -1.90
CA SER A 175 -13.98 7.77 -1.47
C SER A 175 -14.70 6.85 -2.47
N ALA A 176 -15.26 5.74 -1.99
CA ALA A 176 -16.00 4.79 -2.82
C ALA A 176 -17.36 5.34 -3.29
N ASP A 177 -18.00 6.16 -2.46
CA ASP A 177 -19.27 6.85 -2.73
C ASP A 177 -19.12 8.19 -3.47
N GLY A 178 -17.88 8.65 -3.65
CA GLY A 178 -17.56 9.95 -4.24
C GLY A 178 -17.92 11.16 -3.37
N ALA A 179 -18.26 10.96 -2.09
CA ALA A 179 -18.62 12.06 -1.17
C ALA A 179 -17.46 13.04 -0.96
N MET A 180 -16.23 12.56 -1.04
CA MET A 180 -15.04 13.41 -1.06
C MET A 180 -14.36 13.34 -2.43
N ALA A 181 -14.16 14.51 -3.02
CA ALA A 181 -13.49 14.64 -4.31
C ALA A 181 -12.01 14.20 -4.23
N THR A 182 -11.51 13.63 -5.33
CA THR A 182 -10.16 13.09 -5.47
C THR A 182 -9.06 14.10 -5.13
N ASP A 183 -9.27 15.37 -5.46
CA ASP A 183 -8.34 16.47 -5.20
C ASP A 183 -8.17 16.74 -3.70
N ARG A 184 -9.22 16.56 -2.88
CA ARG A 184 -9.13 16.68 -1.42
C ARG A 184 -8.25 15.59 -0.82
N HIS A 185 -8.41 14.34 -1.26
CA HIS A 185 -7.53 13.24 -0.85
C HIS A 185 -6.08 13.48 -1.29
N THR A 186 -5.89 13.89 -2.55
CA THR A 186 -4.56 14.20 -3.09
C THR A 186 -3.88 15.32 -2.31
N SER A 187 -4.62 16.38 -1.96
CA SER A 187 -4.09 17.52 -1.22
C SER A 187 -3.70 17.14 0.21
N PHE A 188 -4.51 16.31 0.88
CA PHE A 188 -4.21 15.79 2.21
C PHE A 188 -2.95 14.91 2.22
N TRP A 189 -2.84 13.97 1.27
CA TRP A 189 -1.75 12.98 1.27
C TRP A 189 -0.44 13.48 0.67
N ARG A 190 -0.46 14.53 -0.16
CA ARG A 190 0.74 15.08 -0.80
C ARG A 190 1.92 15.29 0.16
N PRO A 191 1.80 16.06 1.26
CA PRO A 191 2.92 16.28 2.17
C PRO A 191 3.41 14.99 2.84
N VAL A 192 2.52 14.02 3.08
CA VAL A 192 2.90 12.72 3.64
C VAL A 192 3.68 11.88 2.62
N VAL A 193 3.25 11.87 1.36
CA VAL A 193 3.94 11.16 0.28
C VAL A 193 5.29 11.80 -0.04
N GLU A 194 5.38 13.13 -0.03
CA GLU A 194 6.64 13.86 -0.15
C GLU A 194 7.59 13.48 1.00
N GLN A 195 7.11 13.47 2.25
CA GLN A 195 7.90 13.00 3.41
C GLN A 195 8.40 11.55 3.24
N ILE A 196 7.58 10.64 2.71
CA ILE A 196 8.01 9.25 2.46
C ILE A 196 9.21 9.23 1.50
N VAL A 197 9.11 9.95 0.37
CA VAL A 197 10.19 9.98 -0.63
C VAL A 197 11.45 10.63 -0.05
N GLU A 198 11.30 11.74 0.67
CA GLU A 198 12.41 12.44 1.31
C GLU A 198 13.14 11.55 2.33
N GLU A 199 12.41 10.80 3.15
CA GLU A 199 13.03 9.91 4.13
C GLU A 199 13.69 8.68 3.50
N ILE A 200 13.16 8.16 2.38
CA ILE A 200 13.87 7.13 1.59
C ILE A 200 15.19 7.71 1.10
N LEU A 201 15.18 8.88 0.46
CA LEU A 201 16.38 9.51 -0.09
C LEU A 201 17.40 9.84 1.00
N ARG A 202 16.95 10.39 2.13
CA ARG A 202 17.79 10.69 3.30
C ARG A 202 18.43 9.42 3.85
N ALA A 203 17.62 8.40 4.15
CA ALA A 203 18.11 7.16 4.73
C ALA A 203 19.09 6.42 3.81
N LYS A 204 18.91 6.53 2.48
CA LYS A 204 19.88 6.01 1.50
C LYS A 204 21.21 6.75 1.49
N GLN A 205 21.21 8.06 1.69
CA GLN A 205 22.45 8.83 1.79
C GLN A 205 23.23 8.45 3.05
N ASP A 206 22.52 8.23 4.15
CA ASP A 206 23.09 7.92 5.46
C ASP A 206 23.32 6.42 5.70
N ALA A 207 22.93 5.56 4.74
CA ALA A 207 23.00 4.11 4.89
C ALA A 207 24.43 3.63 5.19
N VAL A 208 24.58 2.77 6.20
CA VAL A 208 25.88 2.20 6.56
C VAL A 208 26.31 1.11 5.59
N GLU A 209 25.35 0.28 5.13
CA GLU A 209 25.59 -0.79 4.17
C GLU A 209 25.68 -0.23 2.75
N GLU A 210 26.74 -0.58 2.03
CA GLU A 210 26.95 -0.11 0.65
C GLU A 210 25.82 -0.53 -0.29
N ALA A 211 25.21 -1.69 -0.08
CA ALA A 211 24.09 -2.19 -0.88
C ALA A 211 22.81 -1.34 -0.78
N ASP A 212 22.67 -0.55 0.29
CA ASP A 212 21.52 0.32 0.52
C ASP A 212 21.80 1.77 0.14
N ARG A 213 23.08 2.14 -0.05
CA ARG A 213 23.50 3.48 -0.49
C ARG A 213 23.14 3.72 -1.95
N GLY A 214 22.65 4.93 -2.24
CA GLY A 214 22.45 5.41 -3.62
C GLY A 214 21.28 6.39 -3.77
N VAL A 215 21.28 7.13 -4.87
CA VAL A 215 20.12 7.87 -5.42
C VAL A 215 20.04 7.56 -6.91
#